data_AF-A0A257TWW5-F1
#
_entry.id   AF-A0A257TWW5-F1
#
_cell.length_a   1.000
_cell.length_b   1.000
_cell.length_c   1.000
_cell.angle_alpha   90.00
_cell.angle_beta   90.00
_cell.angle_gamma   90.00
#
_symmetry.space_group_name_H-M   'P 1'
#
loop_
_entity.id
_entity.type
_entity.pdbx_description
1 polymer ?
#
loop_
_entity_poly.entity_id
_entity_poly.type
_entity_poly.pdbx_seq_one_letter_code
_entity_poly.pdbx_strand_id
1 'polypeptide(L)'
;MSRHFQISLASFTERLHRMLRTWRAREVVIDLRWVSTREDFQRELSRHIPMAADHRDIWPSLHNYFAVGRGGPLRLRLLGWSRFEQKMPRYARRLRRSFAQPLRLWSITVTFE
;
A
#
# COMPACT_ATOMS: atom_id res chain seq x y z
N MET A 1 4.49 36.94 -40.34
CA MET A 1 3.54 35.85 -40.01
C MET A 1 3.91 35.29 -38.64
N SER A 2 3.40 35.88 -37.57
CA SER A 2 3.69 35.46 -36.19
C SER A 2 2.55 34.57 -35.69
N ARG A 3 2.83 33.28 -35.48
CA ARG A 3 1.88 32.33 -34.88
C ARG A 3 1.81 32.61 -33.38
N HIS A 4 0.75 33.29 -32.95
CA HIS A 4 0.42 33.41 -31.53
C HIS A 4 0.05 32.04 -30.96
N PHE A 5 0.94 31.46 -30.15
CA PHE A 5 0.63 30.32 -29.30
C PHE A 5 -0.22 30.80 -28.11
N GLN A 6 -1.54 30.85 -28.28
CA GLN A 6 -2.47 30.98 -27.16
C GLN A 6 -2.57 29.63 -26.44
N ILE A 7 -1.61 29.34 -25.55
CA ILE A 7 -1.76 28.27 -24.57
C ILE A 7 -2.75 28.80 -23.52
N SER A 8 -4.03 28.44 -23.67
CA SER A 8 -5.08 28.81 -22.72
C SER A 8 -4.72 28.29 -21.33
N LEU A 9 -4.64 29.19 -20.34
CA LEU A 9 -4.38 28.85 -18.93
C LEU A 9 -5.31 27.74 -18.43
N ALA A 10 -6.54 27.67 -18.97
CA ALA A 10 -7.55 26.67 -18.68
C ALA A 10 -7.11 25.22 -18.99
N SER A 11 -6.39 24.99 -20.09
CA SER A 11 -5.92 23.64 -20.46
C SER A 11 -4.71 23.21 -19.64
N PHE A 12 -3.91 24.16 -19.15
CA PHE A 12 -2.82 23.90 -18.19
C PHE A 12 -3.37 23.57 -16.80
N THR A 13 -4.39 24.31 -16.33
CA THR A 13 -5.04 24.05 -15.04
C THR A 13 -5.77 22.72 -15.01
N GLU A 14 -6.43 22.28 -16.09
CA GLU A 14 -7.02 20.94 -16.14
C GLU A 14 -5.96 19.83 -16.09
N ARG A 15 -4.81 20.04 -16.74
CA ARG A 15 -3.70 19.08 -16.74
C ARG A 15 -3.04 18.99 -15.36
N LEU A 16 -2.85 20.12 -14.69
CA LEU A 16 -2.37 20.19 -13.30
C LEU A 16 -3.39 19.60 -12.33
N HIS A 17 -4.68 19.87 -12.49
CA HIS A 17 -5.72 19.32 -11.62
C HIS A 17 -5.84 17.80 -11.79
N ARG A 18 -5.66 17.29 -13.02
CA ARG A 18 -5.57 15.85 -13.31
C ARG A 18 -4.31 15.23 -12.69
N MET A 19 -3.17 15.94 -12.72
CA MET A 19 -1.92 15.53 -12.05
C MET A 19 -1.99 15.57 -10.52
N LEU A 20 -2.68 16.54 -9.91
CA LEU A 20 -2.83 16.68 -8.46
C LEU A 20 -3.89 15.72 -7.89
N ARG A 21 -4.92 15.36 -8.66
CA ARG A 21 -5.89 14.31 -8.26
C ARG A 21 -5.23 12.94 -8.14
N THR A 22 -4.14 12.68 -8.88
CA THR A 22 -3.31 11.48 -8.76
C THR A 22 -2.38 11.45 -7.54
N TRP A 23 -2.36 12.50 -6.71
CA TRP A 23 -1.59 12.54 -5.45
C TRP A 23 -2.43 12.21 -4.20
N ARG A 24 -3.65 11.68 -4.36
CA ARG A 24 -4.39 11.13 -3.21
C ARG A 24 -3.69 9.86 -2.75
N ALA A 25 -3.24 9.87 -1.49
CA ALA A 25 -2.61 8.71 -0.89
C ALA A 25 -3.55 7.50 -0.97
N ARG A 26 -3.08 6.43 -1.59
CA ARG A 26 -3.87 5.21 -1.75
C ARG A 26 -3.96 4.53 -0.39
N GLU A 27 -5.17 4.33 0.11
CA GLU A 27 -5.39 3.66 1.40
C GLU A 27 -5.62 2.16 1.18
N VAL A 28 -4.93 1.33 1.95
CA VAL A 28 -5.07 -0.11 2.00
C VAL A 28 -5.40 -0.46 3.44
N VAL A 29 -6.59 -1.00 3.66
CA VAL A 29 -7.05 -1.44 4.98
C VAL A 29 -7.03 -2.96 4.98
N ILE A 30 -6.26 -3.55 5.89
CA ILE A 30 -6.16 -5.02 6.05
C ILE A 30 -6.82 -5.37 7.38
N ASP A 31 -7.85 -6.21 7.35
CA ASP A 31 -8.56 -6.64 8.55
C ASP A 31 -7.95 -7.91 9.15
N LEU A 32 -7.22 -7.77 10.24
CA LEU A 32 -6.57 -8.89 10.93
C LEU A 32 -7.41 -9.45 12.10
N ARG A 33 -8.63 -8.92 12.36
CA ARG A 33 -9.45 -9.31 13.52
C ARG A 33 -9.82 -10.81 13.52
N TRP A 34 -10.01 -11.36 12.33
CA TRP A 34 -10.41 -12.74 12.10
C TRP A 34 -9.24 -13.65 11.70
N VAL A 35 -8.07 -13.07 11.44
CA VAL A 35 -6.88 -13.83 11.04
C VAL A 35 -6.36 -14.64 12.22
N SER A 36 -6.28 -15.95 12.03
CA SER A 36 -5.81 -16.88 13.06
C SER A 36 -4.80 -17.90 12.53
N THR A 37 -4.85 -18.18 11.23
CA THR A 37 -3.95 -19.11 10.54
C THR A 37 -3.13 -18.43 9.46
N ARG A 38 -2.15 -19.17 8.94
CA ARG A 38 -1.38 -18.74 7.77
C ARG A 38 -2.30 -18.55 6.56
N GLU A 39 -3.22 -19.48 6.35
CA GLU A 39 -4.16 -19.48 5.23
C GLU A 39 -5.10 -18.28 5.31
N ASP A 40 -5.59 -17.94 6.51
CA ASP A 40 -6.39 -16.73 6.73
C ASP A 40 -5.59 -15.48 6.36
N PHE A 41 -4.33 -15.42 6.79
CA PHE A 41 -3.45 -14.28 6.52
C PHE A 41 -3.17 -14.14 5.02
N GLN A 42 -2.85 -15.23 4.33
CA GLN A 42 -2.63 -15.24 2.89
C GLN A 42 -3.89 -14.83 2.13
N ARG A 43 -5.06 -15.36 2.51
CA ARG A 43 -6.34 -15.02 1.91
C ARG A 43 -6.67 -13.54 2.08
N GLU A 44 -6.44 -12.98 3.26
CA GLU A 44 -6.71 -11.57 3.52
C GLU A 44 -5.75 -10.67 2.72
N LEU A 45 -4.45 -10.99 2.71
CA LEU A 45 -3.47 -10.23 1.93
C LEU A 45 -3.74 -10.27 0.43
N SER A 46 -4.10 -11.42 -0.13
CA SER A 46 -4.38 -11.59 -1.55
C SER A 46 -5.58 -10.76 -2.03
N ARG A 47 -6.47 -10.31 -1.14
CA ARG A 47 -7.55 -9.36 -1.48
C ARG A 47 -7.04 -7.96 -1.80
N HIS A 48 -5.94 -7.57 -1.17
CA HIS A 48 -5.40 -6.21 -1.28
C HIS A 48 -4.15 -6.13 -2.14
N ILE A 49 -3.40 -7.23 -2.21
CA ILE A 49 -2.12 -7.34 -2.88
C ILE A 49 -2.26 -8.44 -3.93
N PRO A 50 -1.99 -8.15 -5.21
CA PRO A 50 -2.00 -9.18 -6.24
C PRO A 50 -0.85 -10.17 -5.99
N MET A 51 -1.17 -11.27 -5.33
CA MET A 51 -0.26 -12.36 -4.99
C MET A 51 -0.82 -13.65 -5.59
N ALA A 52 0.05 -14.54 -6.06
CA ALA A 52 -0.37 -15.87 -6.48
C ALA A 52 -0.91 -16.66 -5.27
N ALA A 53 -1.98 -17.44 -5.47
CA ALA A 53 -2.62 -18.22 -4.41
C ALA A 53 -1.67 -19.23 -3.75
N ASP A 54 -0.70 -19.77 -4.50
CA ASP A 54 0.23 -20.80 -4.04
C ASP A 54 1.63 -20.25 -3.70
N HIS A 55 1.69 -19.02 -3.20
CA HIS A 55 2.97 -18.45 -2.82
C HIS A 55 3.46 -19.04 -1.49
N ARG A 56 4.41 -19.99 -1.58
CA ARG A 56 5.07 -20.61 -0.42
C ARG A 56 5.72 -19.62 0.54
N ASP A 57 6.05 -18.42 0.06
CA ASP A 57 6.56 -17.31 0.86
C ASP A 57 5.95 -15.98 0.43
N ILE A 58 5.13 -15.39 1.30
CA ILE A 58 4.43 -14.12 1.05
C ILE A 58 5.28 -12.88 1.32
N TRP A 59 6.38 -13.02 2.07
CA TRP A 59 7.16 -11.86 2.51
C TRP A 59 7.88 -11.14 1.35
N PRO A 60 8.47 -11.85 0.37
CA PRO A 60 9.10 -11.20 -0.78
C PRO A 60 8.11 -10.42 -1.64
N SER A 61 6.89 -10.93 -1.84
CA SER A 61 5.89 -10.25 -2.65
C SER A 61 5.22 -9.09 -1.91
N LEU A 62 5.06 -9.18 -0.58
CA LEU A 62 4.74 -8.02 0.27
C LEU A 62 5.80 -6.93 0.10
N HIS A 63 7.07 -7.28 0.29
CA HIS A 63 8.18 -6.34 0.14
C HIS A 63 8.21 -5.72 -1.25
N ASN A 64 8.08 -6.51 -2.32
CA ASN A 64 8.06 -6.02 -3.70
C ASN A 64 6.87 -5.08 -3.94
N TYR A 65 5.68 -5.42 -3.45
CA TYR A 65 4.49 -4.59 -3.61
C TYR A 65 4.68 -3.19 -3.00
N PHE A 66 5.24 -3.12 -1.79
CA PHE A 66 5.50 -1.85 -1.12
C PHE A 66 6.74 -1.13 -1.68
N ALA A 67 7.76 -1.86 -2.15
CA ALA A 67 8.98 -1.29 -2.71
C ALA A 67 8.78 -0.68 -4.11
N VAL A 68 7.94 -1.30 -4.96
CA VAL A 68 7.73 -0.87 -6.34
C VAL A 68 6.86 0.39 -6.44
N GLY A 69 6.23 0.82 -5.34
CA GLY A 69 5.62 2.15 -5.25
C GLY A 69 4.67 2.47 -6.40
N ARG A 70 3.79 1.52 -6.77
CA ARG A 70 2.84 1.74 -7.87
C ARG A 70 1.77 2.76 -7.45
N GLY A 71 2.06 4.04 -7.66
CA GLY A 71 1.04 5.09 -7.74
C GLY A 71 0.98 6.09 -6.59
N GLY A 72 2.08 6.40 -5.91
CA GLY A 72 2.13 7.52 -4.95
C GLY A 72 2.16 7.09 -3.47
N PRO A 73 1.93 8.04 -2.54
CA PRO A 73 1.94 7.77 -1.11
C PRO A 73 0.89 6.71 -0.74
N LEU A 74 1.24 5.78 0.14
CA LEU A 74 0.38 4.67 0.54
C LEU A 74 0.05 4.78 2.03
N ARG A 75 -1.22 4.71 2.39
CA ARG A 75 -1.64 4.56 3.79
C ARG A 75 -2.03 3.12 4.03
N LEU A 76 -1.39 2.47 4.98
CA LEU A 76 -1.70 1.10 5.39
C LEU A 76 -2.35 1.13 6.78
N ARG A 77 -3.56 0.59 6.90
CA ARG A 77 -4.23 0.42 8.20
C ARG A 77 -4.39 -1.07 8.48
N LEU A 78 -3.91 -1.48 9.64
CA LEU A 78 -4.00 -2.86 10.12
C LEU A 78 -5.00 -2.90 11.27
N LEU A 79 -6.20 -3.41 11.00
CA LEU A 79 -7.26 -3.48 12.01
C LEU A 79 -7.11 -4.75 12.85
N GLY A 80 -7.33 -4.64 14.15
CA GLY A 80 -7.26 -5.78 15.07
C GLY A 80 -5.84 -6.22 15.36
N TRP A 81 -4.86 -5.31 15.28
CA TRP A 81 -3.44 -5.62 15.43
C TRP A 81 -3.14 -6.34 16.75
N SER A 82 -3.68 -5.84 17.86
CA SER A 82 -3.43 -6.41 19.19
C SER A 82 -3.83 -7.89 19.27
N ARG A 83 -5.01 -8.25 18.75
CA ARG A 83 -5.49 -9.64 18.73
C ARG A 83 -4.66 -10.51 17.78
N PHE A 84 -4.28 -9.96 16.63
CA PHE A 84 -3.41 -10.64 15.68
C PHE A 84 -2.02 -10.93 16.26
N GLU A 85 -1.42 -9.97 16.95
CA GLU A 85 -0.11 -10.12 17.59
C GLU A 85 -0.12 -11.22 18.65
N GLN A 86 -1.21 -11.35 19.42
CA GLN A 86 -1.39 -12.43 20.39
C GLN A 86 -1.54 -13.81 19.72
N LYS A 87 -2.36 -13.90 18.66
CA LYS A 87 -2.61 -15.17 17.96
C LYS A 87 -1.43 -15.63 17.11
N MET A 88 -0.75 -14.70 16.45
CA MET A 88 0.29 -14.98 15.44
C MET A 88 1.57 -14.14 15.68
N PRO A 89 2.24 -14.25 16.83
CA PRO A 89 3.34 -13.36 17.22
C PRO A 89 4.58 -13.45 16.32
N ARG A 90 4.81 -14.59 15.66
CA ARG A 90 5.90 -14.73 14.67
C ARG A 90 5.61 -13.93 13.40
N TYR A 91 4.37 -13.93 12.94
CA TYR A 91 3.94 -13.19 11.76
C TYR A 91 3.87 -11.70 12.04
N ALA A 92 3.31 -11.29 13.18
CA ALA A 92 3.28 -9.89 13.60
C ALA A 92 4.68 -9.27 13.67
N ARG A 93 5.65 -9.97 14.27
CA ARG A 93 7.06 -9.51 14.30
C ARG A 93 7.66 -9.37 12.90
N ARG A 94 7.39 -10.32 12.01
CA ARG A 94 7.93 -10.30 10.64
C ARG A 94 7.31 -9.20 9.80
N LEU A 95 5.99 -9.03 9.90
CA LEU A 95 5.23 -7.96 9.26
C LEU A 95 5.70 -6.57 9.74
N ARG A 96 5.89 -6.40 11.05
CA ARG A 96 6.46 -5.17 11.63
C ARG A 96 7.88 -4.90 11.12
N ARG A 97 8.72 -5.91 10.96
CA ARG A 97 10.06 -5.77 10.36
C ARG A 97 9.99 -5.36 8.89
N SER A 98 9.05 -5.90 8.12
CA SER A 98 8.84 -5.53 6.72
C SER A 98 8.45 -4.06 6.56
N PHE A 99 7.77 -3.46 7.54
CA PHE A 99 7.43 -2.03 7.54
C PHE A 99 8.49 -1.14 8.20
N ALA A 100 9.30 -1.68 9.12
CA ALA A 100 10.35 -0.93 9.80
C ALA A 100 11.59 -0.72 8.92
N GLN A 101 11.80 -1.55 7.90
CA GLN A 101 12.83 -1.28 6.91
C GLN A 101 12.46 -0.01 6.13
N PRO A 102 13.40 0.94 5.96
CA PRO A 102 13.14 2.15 5.20
C PRO A 102 12.85 1.76 3.75
N LEU A 103 11.56 1.68 3.41
CA LEU A 103 11.06 1.58 2.05
C LEU A 103 11.44 2.90 1.39
N ARG A 104 12.62 2.87 0.76
CA ARG A 104 13.48 4.01 0.40
C ARG A 104 12.84 5.05 -0.53
N LEU A 105 11.57 4.93 -0.91
CA LEU A 105 11.03 5.67 -2.04
C LEU A 105 9.64 6.32 -1.87
N TRP A 106 8.80 6.03 -0.87
CA TRP A 106 7.48 6.70 -0.78
C TRP A 106 6.96 6.81 0.67
N SER A 107 6.16 7.85 0.95
CA SER A 107 5.54 8.12 2.25
C SER A 107 4.49 7.05 2.62
N ILE A 108 4.95 5.87 3.04
CA ILE A 108 4.09 4.81 3.56
C ILE A 108 3.77 5.13 5.02
N THR A 109 2.52 5.47 5.29
CA THR A 109 2.05 5.66 6.68
C THR A 109 1.36 4.38 7.13
N VAL A 110 1.93 3.71 8.14
CA VAL A 110 1.32 2.49 8.72
C VAL A 110 0.64 2.86 10.04
N THR A 111 -0.63 2.54 10.17
CA THR A 111 -1.41 2.71 11.41
C THR A 111 -1.83 1.34 11.94
N PHE A 112 -1.59 1.11 13.22
CA PHE A 112 -1.97 -0.10 13.94
C PHE A 112 -3.21 0.24 14.79
N GLU A 113 -4.34 -0.39 14.49
CA GLU A 113 -5.63 -0.19 15.19
C GLU A 113 -6.10 -1.47 15.88
#